data_AF-A0A858U6H8-F1
#
_entry.id   AF-A0A858U6H8-F1
#
_cell.length_a   1.000
_cell.length_b   1.000
_cell.length_c   1.000
_cell.angle_alpha   90.00
_cell.angle_beta   90.00
_cell.angle_gamma   90.00
#
_symmetry.space_group_name_H-M   'P 1'
#
loop_
_entity.id
_entity.type
_entity.pdbx_description
1 polymer ?
#
loop_
_entity_poly.entity_id
_entity_poly.type
_entity_poly.pdbx_seq_one_letter_code
_entity_poly.pdbx_strand_id
1 'polypeptide(L)'
;MKKKNLKWLISLPIVLTAIPLVAAACNKKTIEKEALYLNLYYSAFRGINKDNYKNYSYDGISRNIIETLKKEDPQNADALNKGIELLDDLRSGDAAKQFRVFEELANFYTSNRKEFNRYSSFLKLLDDKNNKFVGGEVTEKDLKSFIKYWGFVEKSGVKSVNYKYLFYPKEVLDEFARNYPTHKEIGKIRKISLTMKFFIDFKKDLGKNFIKEITNTIKTLELN
;
A
#
# COMPACT_ATOMS: atom_id res chain seq x y z
N MET A 1 46.77 19.19 -40.11
CA MET A 1 45.49 18.43 -40.00
C MET A 1 45.76 17.22 -39.10
N LYS A 2 45.13 17.01 -37.94
CA LYS A 2 43.76 16.46 -37.78
C LYS A 2 43.21 16.80 -36.38
N LYS A 3 42.29 17.78 -36.31
CA LYS A 3 41.38 17.98 -35.18
C LYS A 3 40.15 17.07 -35.39
N LYS A 4 40.11 15.85 -34.86
CA LYS A 4 38.89 15.01 -34.96
C LYS A 4 38.45 14.20 -33.72
N ASN A 5 39.17 14.19 -32.60
CA ASN A 5 38.84 13.27 -31.49
C ASN A 5 38.39 13.92 -30.16
N LEU A 6 38.10 15.23 -30.12
CA LEU A 6 37.73 15.90 -28.85
C LEU A 6 36.22 15.84 -28.50
N LYS A 7 35.36 15.34 -29.39
CA LYS A 7 33.91 15.28 -29.14
C LYS A 7 33.48 14.09 -28.25
N TRP A 8 34.29 13.04 -28.15
CA TRP A 8 33.95 11.82 -27.39
C TRP A 8 34.30 11.89 -25.89
N LEU A 9 35.14 12.84 -25.47
CA LEU A 9 35.54 12.99 -24.07
C LEU A 9 34.53 13.80 -23.23
N ILE A 10 33.63 14.55 -23.87
CA ILE A 10 32.62 15.38 -23.19
C ILE A 10 31.30 14.62 -22.98
N SER A 11 31.06 13.54 -23.73
CA SER A 11 29.83 12.73 -23.62
C SER A 11 29.89 11.61 -22.56
N LEU A 12 31.08 11.18 -22.15
CA LEU A 12 31.29 10.12 -21.15
C LEU A 12 30.88 10.47 -19.71
N PRO A 13 31.10 11.69 -19.18
CA PRO A 13 30.72 12.03 -17.81
C PRO A 13 29.19 12.10 -17.58
N ILE A 14 28.44 12.42 -18.63
CA ILE A 14 26.97 12.57 -18.55
C ILE A 14 26.31 11.18 -18.48
N VAL A 15 26.83 10.19 -19.21
CA VAL A 15 26.31 8.82 -19.19
C VAL A 15 26.57 8.13 -17.84
N LEU A 16 27.75 8.34 -17.24
CA LEU A 16 28.11 7.71 -15.95
C LEU A 16 27.37 8.32 -14.74
N THR A 17 26.88 9.55 -14.84
CA THR A 17 26.06 10.18 -13.78
C THR A 17 24.56 9.94 -13.97
N ALA A 18 24.09 9.78 -15.22
CA ALA A 18 22.68 9.50 -15.50
C ALA A 18 22.27 8.05 -15.16
N ILE A 19 23.15 7.05 -15.34
CA ILE A 19 22.80 5.63 -15.08
C ILE A 19 22.42 5.37 -13.61
N PRO A 20 23.16 5.86 -12.59
CA PRO A 20 22.78 5.70 -11.19
C PRO A 20 21.47 6.44 -10.84
N LEU A 21 21.25 7.62 -11.43
CA LEU A 21 20.03 8.41 -11.23
C LEU A 21 18.81 7.71 -11.84
N VAL A 22 18.95 7.13 -13.03
CA VAL A 22 17.89 6.36 -13.69
C VAL A 22 17.63 5.05 -12.94
N ALA A 23 18.66 4.35 -12.46
CA ALA A 23 18.50 3.15 -11.64
C ALA A 23 17.83 3.45 -10.27
N ALA A 24 18.21 4.54 -9.60
CA ALA A 24 17.60 4.98 -8.35
C ALA A 24 16.15 5.45 -8.55
N ALA A 25 15.85 6.15 -9.67
CA ALA A 25 14.49 6.56 -10.02
C ALA A 25 13.61 5.37 -10.41
N CYS A 26 14.14 4.38 -11.13
CA CYS A 26 13.44 3.13 -11.44
C CYS A 26 13.12 2.32 -10.18
N ASN A 27 14.06 2.27 -9.22
CA ASN A 27 13.84 1.60 -7.95
C ASN A 27 12.76 2.32 -7.11
N LYS A 28 12.79 3.66 -7.06
CA LYS A 28 11.77 4.46 -6.36
C LYS A 28 10.36 4.26 -6.92
N LYS A 29 10.18 4.35 -8.24
CA LYS A 29 8.88 4.12 -8.88
C LYS A 29 8.33 2.71 -8.64
N THR A 30 9.23 1.72 -8.63
CA THR A 30 8.85 0.33 -8.33
C THR A 30 8.31 0.21 -6.90
N ILE A 31 9.00 0.82 -5.93
CA ILE A 31 8.59 0.77 -4.52
C ILE A 31 7.27 1.50 -4.27
N GLU A 32 7.08 2.69 -4.86
CA GLU A 32 5.82 3.46 -4.76
C GLU A 32 4.64 2.63 -5.29
N LYS A 33 4.83 1.98 -6.44
CA LYS A 33 3.82 1.09 -7.01
C LYS A 33 3.49 -0.10 -6.09
N GLU A 34 4.49 -0.80 -5.56
CA GLU A 34 4.25 -1.95 -4.68
C GLU A 34 3.58 -1.51 -3.36
N ALA A 35 3.91 -0.31 -2.86
CA ALA A 35 3.21 0.29 -1.72
C ALA A 35 1.73 0.59 -2.03
N LEU A 36 1.41 1.06 -3.25
CA LEU A 36 0.01 1.27 -3.65
C LEU A 36 -0.78 -0.05 -3.68
N TYR A 37 -0.20 -1.16 -4.14
CA TYR A 37 -0.86 -2.47 -4.09
C TYR A 37 -1.16 -2.91 -2.66
N LEU A 38 -0.21 -2.71 -1.75
CA LEU A 38 -0.41 -3.01 -0.33
C LEU A 38 -1.55 -2.18 0.26
N ASN A 39 -1.56 -0.87 0.03
CA ASN A 39 -2.63 -0.02 0.55
C ASN A 39 -3.97 -0.25 -0.16
N LEU A 40 -3.96 -0.70 -1.43
CA LEU A 40 -5.17 -1.12 -2.12
C LEU A 40 -5.80 -2.32 -1.40
N TYR A 41 -5.00 -3.30 -0.99
CA TYR A 41 -5.50 -4.42 -0.21
C TYR A 41 -6.13 -4.00 1.11
N TYR A 42 -5.45 -3.15 1.88
CA TYR A 42 -5.95 -2.72 3.19
C TYR A 42 -7.19 -1.84 3.06
N SER A 43 -7.23 -0.95 2.07
CA SER A 43 -8.44 -0.17 1.78
C SER A 43 -9.56 -1.11 1.34
N ALA A 44 -9.37 -1.86 0.24
CA ALA A 44 -10.41 -2.61 -0.47
C ALA A 44 -10.93 -3.86 0.25
N PHE A 45 -10.19 -4.43 1.21
CA PHE A 45 -10.56 -5.71 1.84
C PHE A 45 -10.59 -5.69 3.36
N ARG A 46 -9.63 -5.03 4.02
CA ARG A 46 -9.57 -5.06 5.48
C ARG A 46 -10.53 -4.09 6.16
N GLY A 47 -10.90 -3.01 5.48
CA GLY A 47 -11.92 -2.05 5.93
C GLY A 47 -13.36 -2.58 5.89
N ILE A 48 -13.55 -3.82 5.42
CA ILE A 48 -14.86 -4.45 5.35
C ILE A 48 -15.11 -5.17 6.65
N ASN A 49 -15.88 -4.51 7.50
CA ASN A 49 -16.47 -5.18 8.64
C ASN A 49 -17.54 -6.17 8.13
N LYS A 50 -17.61 -7.36 8.74
CA LYS A 50 -18.47 -8.48 8.31
C LYS A 50 -19.97 -8.13 8.17
N ASP A 51 -20.41 -7.01 8.74
CA ASP A 51 -21.83 -6.73 8.94
C ASP A 51 -22.44 -5.62 8.08
N ASN A 52 -21.68 -4.86 7.27
CA ASN A 52 -22.31 -3.88 6.35
C ASN A 52 -21.39 -3.26 5.28
N TYR A 53 -21.37 -3.85 4.08
CA TYR A 53 -20.72 -3.25 2.90
C TYR A 53 -21.41 -1.99 2.39
N LYS A 54 -22.68 -1.76 2.73
CA LYS A 54 -23.43 -0.56 2.34
C LYS A 54 -22.76 0.75 2.80
N ASN A 55 -21.89 0.67 3.80
CA ASN A 55 -21.14 1.79 4.37
C ASN A 55 -19.62 1.67 4.16
N TYR A 56 -19.16 0.97 3.10
CA TYR A 56 -17.74 0.86 2.81
C TYR A 56 -17.12 2.24 2.56
N SER A 57 -16.50 2.80 3.59
CA SER A 57 -16.11 4.21 3.67
C SER A 57 -14.96 4.59 2.74
N TYR A 58 -14.28 3.60 2.15
CA TYR A 58 -13.07 3.79 1.38
C TYR A 58 -13.18 3.42 -0.11
N ASP A 59 -14.39 3.15 -0.64
CA ASP A 59 -14.63 2.86 -2.08
C ASP A 59 -13.95 3.88 -3.00
N GLY A 60 -14.25 5.16 -2.79
CA GLY A 60 -13.67 6.23 -3.60
C GLY A 60 -12.15 6.30 -3.51
N ILE A 61 -11.54 5.85 -2.41
CA ILE A 61 -10.09 5.82 -2.26
C ILE A 61 -9.50 4.59 -2.96
N SER A 62 -10.07 3.40 -2.78
CA SER A 62 -9.64 2.18 -3.49
C SER A 62 -9.70 2.36 -5.01
N ARG A 63 -10.78 2.95 -5.53
CA ARG A 63 -10.88 3.28 -6.97
C ARG A 63 -9.78 4.23 -7.41
N ASN A 64 -9.49 5.25 -6.61
CA ASN A 64 -8.44 6.20 -6.94
C ASN A 64 -7.04 5.56 -6.94
N ILE A 65 -6.78 4.61 -6.03
CA ILE A 65 -5.55 3.81 -6.03
C ILE A 65 -5.49 2.94 -7.28
N ILE A 66 -6.59 2.24 -7.63
CA ILE A 66 -6.67 1.42 -8.86
C ILE A 66 -6.38 2.26 -10.11
N GLU A 67 -6.99 3.43 -10.25
CA GLU A 67 -6.76 4.32 -11.39
C GLU A 67 -5.33 4.89 -11.43
N THR A 68 -4.67 5.00 -10.28
CA THR A 68 -3.24 5.36 -10.21
C THR A 68 -2.39 4.17 -10.70
N LEU A 69 -2.66 2.97 -10.19
CA LEU A 69 -1.97 1.75 -10.58
C LEU A 69 -2.15 1.42 -12.06
N LYS A 70 -3.31 1.68 -12.67
CA LYS A 70 -3.53 1.49 -14.11
C LYS A 70 -2.58 2.34 -14.97
N LYS A 71 -2.23 3.53 -14.49
CA LYS A 71 -1.28 4.44 -15.17
C LYS A 71 0.17 4.01 -14.92
N GLU A 72 0.48 3.52 -13.71
CA GLU A 72 1.83 3.16 -13.29
C GLU A 72 2.22 1.70 -13.61
N ASP A 73 1.24 0.85 -13.91
CA ASP A 73 1.38 -0.59 -14.17
C ASP A 73 0.43 -1.07 -15.28
N PRO A 74 0.51 -0.51 -16.50
CA PRO A 74 -0.46 -0.78 -17.56
C PRO A 74 -0.58 -2.26 -17.95
N GLN A 75 0.48 -3.05 -17.75
CA GLN A 75 0.49 -4.51 -17.95
C GLN A 75 -0.53 -5.26 -17.08
N ASN A 76 -0.97 -4.67 -15.97
CA ASN A 76 -1.95 -5.22 -15.04
C ASN A 76 -3.32 -4.52 -15.14
N ALA A 77 -3.54 -3.67 -16.15
CA ALA A 77 -4.76 -2.86 -16.26
C ALA A 77 -6.04 -3.70 -16.32
N ASP A 78 -6.01 -4.86 -16.99
CA ASP A 78 -7.18 -5.74 -17.09
C ASP A 78 -7.57 -6.36 -15.74
N ALA A 79 -6.58 -6.83 -14.97
CA ALA A 79 -6.79 -7.30 -13.61
C ALA A 79 -7.28 -6.16 -12.71
N LEU A 80 -6.74 -4.95 -12.86
CA LEU A 80 -7.19 -3.77 -12.12
C LEU A 80 -8.62 -3.35 -12.47
N ASN A 81 -9.05 -3.50 -13.73
CA ASN A 81 -10.44 -3.29 -14.13
C ASN A 81 -11.39 -4.30 -13.46
N LYS A 82 -10.95 -5.56 -13.26
CA LYS A 82 -11.71 -6.52 -12.45
C LYS A 82 -11.85 -6.10 -10.99
N GLY A 83 -10.89 -5.35 -10.45
CA GLY A 83 -11.02 -4.71 -9.14
C GLY A 83 -12.11 -3.63 -9.10
N ILE A 84 -12.26 -2.84 -10.17
CA ILE A 84 -13.37 -1.87 -10.28
C ILE A 84 -14.72 -2.59 -10.35
N GLU A 85 -14.84 -3.63 -11.18
CA GLU A 85 -16.06 -4.45 -11.25
C GLU A 85 -16.43 -5.05 -9.88
N LEU A 86 -15.43 -5.55 -9.15
CA LEU A 86 -15.62 -6.07 -7.80
C LEU A 86 -16.17 -5.00 -6.85
N LEU A 87 -15.60 -3.80 -6.85
CA LEU A 87 -16.07 -2.68 -6.02
C LEU A 87 -17.50 -2.23 -6.40
N ASP A 88 -17.86 -2.28 -7.68
CA ASP A 88 -19.22 -2.00 -8.14
C ASP A 88 -20.23 -3.04 -7.66
N ASP A 89 -19.91 -4.33 -7.80
CA ASP A 89 -20.75 -5.42 -7.32
C ASP A 89 -20.92 -5.35 -5.79
N LEU A 90 -19.86 -5.05 -5.04
CA LEU A 90 -19.91 -4.85 -3.59
C LEU A 90 -20.80 -3.67 -3.19
N ARG A 91 -20.70 -2.53 -3.90
CA ARG A 91 -21.51 -1.32 -3.65
C ARG A 91 -22.99 -1.52 -3.97
N SER A 92 -23.30 -2.37 -4.96
CA SER A 92 -24.67 -2.57 -5.45
C SER A 92 -25.65 -3.17 -4.43
N GLY A 93 -25.19 -3.60 -3.26
CA GLY A 93 -26.06 -3.78 -2.09
C GLY A 93 -26.84 -5.09 -2.03
N ASP A 94 -26.62 -6.01 -2.96
CA ASP A 94 -27.25 -7.33 -2.94
C ASP A 94 -26.58 -8.21 -1.88
N ALA A 95 -27.22 -8.34 -0.71
CA ALA A 95 -26.64 -9.00 0.46
C ALA A 95 -26.15 -10.44 0.16
N ALA A 96 -26.85 -11.16 -0.73
CA ALA A 96 -26.43 -12.50 -1.16
C ALA A 96 -25.14 -12.46 -2.00
N LYS A 97 -24.98 -11.44 -2.87
CA LYS A 97 -23.74 -11.22 -3.62
C LYS A 97 -22.61 -10.72 -2.72
N GLN A 98 -22.90 -9.88 -1.73
CA GLN A 98 -21.90 -9.40 -0.77
C GLN A 98 -21.38 -10.54 0.10
N PHE A 99 -22.26 -11.41 0.60
CA PHE A 99 -21.87 -12.57 1.41
C PHE A 99 -21.08 -13.58 0.59
N ARG A 100 -21.51 -13.86 -0.65
CA ARG A 100 -20.77 -14.72 -1.58
C ARG A 100 -19.40 -14.15 -1.93
N VAL A 101 -19.30 -12.86 -2.23
CA VAL A 101 -18.01 -12.19 -2.50
C VAL A 101 -17.10 -12.21 -1.26
N PHE A 102 -17.66 -12.03 -0.06
CA PHE A 102 -16.89 -12.08 1.18
C PHE A 102 -16.42 -13.50 1.53
N GLU A 103 -17.28 -14.51 1.41
CA GLU A 103 -16.89 -15.92 1.49
C GLU A 103 -15.86 -16.26 0.42
N GLU A 104 -16.02 -15.77 -0.80
CA GLU A 104 -15.07 -15.90 -1.89
C GLU A 104 -13.70 -15.27 -1.53
N LEU A 105 -13.68 -14.07 -0.93
CA LEU A 105 -12.46 -13.42 -0.44
C LEU A 105 -11.84 -14.15 0.75
N ALA A 106 -12.62 -14.66 1.69
CA ALA A 106 -12.14 -15.43 2.84
C ALA A 106 -11.59 -16.80 2.42
N ASN A 107 -12.23 -17.43 1.41
CA ASN A 107 -11.83 -18.69 0.81
C ASN A 107 -10.57 -18.57 -0.06
N PHE A 108 -10.35 -17.39 -0.66
CA PHE A 108 -9.13 -17.06 -1.40
C PHE A 108 -7.87 -17.14 -0.50
N TYR A 109 -7.94 -16.67 0.75
CA TYR A 109 -6.84 -16.80 1.70
C TYR A 109 -6.60 -18.23 2.21
N THR A 110 -7.57 -19.13 2.01
CA THR A 110 -7.55 -20.47 2.61
C THR A 110 -7.47 -21.61 1.59
N SER A 111 -7.66 -21.40 0.28
CA SER A 111 -7.66 -22.53 -0.67
C SER A 111 -7.40 -22.20 -2.16
N ASN A 112 -6.53 -23.03 -2.77
CA ASN A 112 -6.16 -23.12 -4.20
C ASN A 112 -7.33 -23.51 -5.16
N ARG A 113 -8.53 -22.92 -5.05
CA ARG A 113 -9.70 -23.38 -5.84
C ARG A 113 -9.96 -22.57 -7.12
N LYS A 114 -10.29 -23.32 -8.19
CA LYS A 114 -10.58 -22.89 -9.57
C LYS A 114 -11.85 -22.03 -9.76
N GLU A 115 -12.58 -21.69 -8.70
CA GLU A 115 -13.94 -21.11 -8.79
C GLU A 115 -14.00 -19.58 -8.87
N PHE A 116 -12.87 -18.87 -8.76
CA PHE A 116 -12.83 -17.41 -8.80
C PHE A 116 -12.89 -16.79 -10.21
N ASN A 117 -13.64 -17.37 -11.15
CA ASN A 117 -13.47 -17.07 -12.57
C ASN A 117 -13.58 -15.56 -12.91
N ARG A 118 -14.51 -14.82 -12.29
CA ARG A 118 -14.75 -13.40 -12.66
C ARG A 118 -13.71 -12.40 -12.11
N TYR A 119 -13.25 -12.58 -10.86
CA TYR A 119 -12.33 -11.64 -10.18
C TYR A 119 -10.93 -12.20 -9.89
N SER A 120 -10.68 -13.47 -10.24
CA SER A 120 -9.44 -14.19 -9.93
C SER A 120 -8.18 -13.44 -10.33
N SER A 121 -8.17 -12.80 -11.50
CA SER A 121 -7.00 -12.06 -11.98
C SER A 121 -6.65 -10.88 -11.06
N PHE A 122 -7.64 -10.15 -10.56
CA PHE A 122 -7.45 -9.07 -9.60
C PHE A 122 -6.96 -9.58 -8.25
N LEU A 123 -7.64 -10.61 -7.71
CA LEU A 123 -7.34 -11.14 -6.39
C LEU A 123 -5.95 -11.78 -6.36
N LYS A 124 -5.62 -12.58 -7.39
CA LYS A 124 -4.28 -13.15 -7.56
C LYS A 124 -3.21 -12.07 -7.69
N LEU A 125 -3.47 -11.03 -8.49
CA LEU A 125 -2.54 -9.91 -8.61
C LEU A 125 -2.27 -9.26 -7.24
N LEU A 126 -3.32 -8.99 -6.46
CA LEU A 126 -3.14 -8.40 -5.15
C LEU A 126 -2.39 -9.31 -4.19
N ASP A 127 -2.69 -10.61 -4.18
CA ASP A 127 -1.96 -11.59 -3.38
C ASP A 127 -0.49 -11.68 -3.75
N ASP A 128 -0.18 -11.86 -5.04
CA ASP A 128 1.19 -11.92 -5.56
C ASP A 128 2.01 -10.66 -5.18
N LYS A 129 1.36 -9.49 -5.18
CA LYS A 129 1.99 -8.21 -4.78
C LYS A 129 2.16 -8.09 -3.27
N ASN A 130 1.22 -8.59 -2.48
CA ASN A 130 1.22 -8.45 -1.03
C ASN A 130 1.99 -9.53 -0.30
N ASN A 131 2.17 -10.72 -0.89
CA ASN A 131 3.01 -11.80 -0.36
C ASN A 131 4.47 -11.34 -0.12
N LYS A 132 4.90 -10.26 -0.79
CA LYS A 132 6.20 -9.61 -0.54
C LYS A 132 6.27 -8.82 0.78
N PHE A 133 5.13 -8.49 1.38
CA PHE A 133 5.00 -7.63 2.56
C PHE A 133 4.26 -8.28 3.73
N VAL A 134 3.34 -9.21 3.48
CA VAL A 134 2.47 -9.80 4.51
C VAL A 134 2.43 -11.30 4.28
N GLY A 135 2.87 -12.08 5.26
CA GLY A 135 2.66 -13.52 5.24
C GLY A 135 1.98 -13.91 6.54
N GLY A 136 0.65 -14.09 6.47
CA GLY A 136 -0.22 -14.76 7.44
C GLY A 136 -0.18 -14.26 8.89
N GLU A 137 -1.33 -13.74 9.35
CA GLU A 137 -1.67 -13.26 10.72
C GLU A 137 -0.73 -12.21 11.34
N VAL A 138 -1.35 -11.16 11.89
CA VAL A 138 -0.64 -9.99 12.41
C VAL A 138 0.04 -10.32 13.72
N THR A 139 1.28 -10.74 13.57
CA THR A 139 2.22 -11.12 14.62
C THR A 139 3.34 -10.07 14.69
N GLU A 140 4.36 -10.29 15.53
CA GLU A 140 5.60 -9.50 15.57
C GLU A 140 6.24 -9.28 14.17
N LYS A 141 5.96 -10.20 13.22
CA LYS A 141 6.35 -10.13 11.81
C LYS A 141 5.75 -8.93 11.06
N ASP A 142 4.56 -8.48 11.43
CA ASP A 142 3.90 -7.35 10.80
C ASP A 142 4.45 -6.02 11.27
N LEU A 143 4.91 -5.95 12.52
CA LEU A 143 5.65 -4.79 13.01
C LEU A 143 6.97 -4.62 12.24
N LYS A 144 7.73 -5.71 12.03
CA LYS A 144 8.95 -5.69 11.20
C LYS A 144 8.67 -5.30 9.74
N SER A 145 7.59 -5.82 9.17
CA SER A 145 7.18 -5.48 7.80
C SER A 145 6.72 -4.04 7.68
N PHE A 146 6.02 -3.52 8.69
CA PHE A 146 5.62 -2.13 8.80
C PHE A 146 6.82 -1.19 8.97
N ILE A 147 7.77 -1.52 9.84
CA ILE A 147 9.03 -0.78 9.98
C ILE A 147 9.75 -0.69 8.64
N LYS A 148 9.88 -1.82 7.93
CA LYS A 148 10.53 -1.88 6.62
C LYS A 148 9.79 -1.02 5.60
N TYR A 149 8.46 -1.13 5.56
CA TYR A 149 7.58 -0.31 4.73
C TYR A 149 7.76 1.18 5.04
N TRP A 150 7.73 1.57 6.32
CA TRP A 150 7.86 2.96 6.73
C TRP A 150 9.24 3.52 6.39
N GLY A 151 10.30 2.72 6.57
CA GLY A 151 11.64 3.08 6.14
C GLY A 151 11.73 3.37 4.63
N PHE A 152 10.90 2.72 3.79
CA PHE A 152 10.80 3.05 2.37
C PHE A 152 10.07 4.37 2.11
N VAL A 153 8.94 4.57 2.81
CA VAL A 153 8.15 5.81 2.73
C VAL A 153 8.97 7.01 3.20
N GLU A 154 9.84 6.85 4.19
CA GLU A 154 10.75 7.90 4.66
C GLU A 154 11.91 8.17 3.68
N LYS A 155 12.63 7.10 3.26
CA LYS A 155 13.83 7.22 2.40
C LYS A 155 13.56 7.75 1.01
N SER A 156 12.30 7.72 0.55
CA SER A 156 11.91 8.32 -0.73
C SER A 156 12.00 9.86 -0.73
N GLY A 157 12.48 10.48 0.36
CA GLY A 157 12.94 11.88 0.42
C GLY A 157 11.79 12.88 0.43
N VAL A 158 10.60 12.43 0.82
CA VAL A 158 9.36 13.16 0.60
C VAL A 158 9.14 14.21 1.69
N LYS A 159 8.90 15.47 1.28
CA LYS A 159 8.41 16.52 2.19
C LYS A 159 7.01 16.20 2.73
N SER A 160 6.28 15.32 2.05
CA SER A 160 4.96 14.87 2.41
C SER A 160 4.69 13.43 1.93
N VAL A 161 3.90 12.66 2.66
CA VAL A 161 3.47 11.30 2.26
C VAL A 161 2.02 11.38 1.84
N ASN A 162 1.72 10.89 0.64
CA ASN A 162 0.35 10.90 0.13
C ASN A 162 -0.56 9.97 0.95
N TYR A 163 -1.81 10.40 1.18
CA TYR A 163 -2.78 9.65 1.99
C TYR A 163 -2.99 8.20 1.53
N LYS A 164 -2.79 7.91 0.23
CA LYS A 164 -2.88 6.55 -0.34
C LYS A 164 -1.91 5.56 0.29
N TYR A 165 -0.82 6.04 0.90
CA TYR A 165 0.21 5.20 1.52
C TYR A 165 0.00 4.95 3.02
N LEU A 166 -1.11 5.45 3.59
CA LEU A 166 -1.33 5.46 5.03
C LEU A 166 -2.24 4.33 5.54
N PHE A 167 -2.94 3.60 4.66
CA PHE A 167 -3.87 2.53 5.06
C PHE A 167 -3.16 1.40 5.79
N TYR A 168 -2.11 0.85 5.19
CA TYR A 168 -1.36 -0.24 5.79
C TYR A 168 -0.75 0.16 7.15
N PRO A 169 0.01 1.27 7.25
CA PRO A 169 0.48 1.80 8.53
C PRO A 169 -0.61 1.94 9.60
N LYS A 170 -1.73 2.56 9.24
CA LYS A 170 -2.86 2.81 10.15
C LYS A 170 -3.43 1.49 10.67
N GLU A 171 -3.63 0.52 9.80
CA GLU A 171 -4.19 -0.79 10.15
C GLU A 171 -3.24 -1.61 11.05
N VAL A 172 -1.93 -1.59 10.78
CA VAL A 172 -0.94 -2.26 11.65
C VAL A 172 -0.90 -1.61 13.03
N LEU A 173 -0.94 -0.27 13.11
CA LEU A 173 -0.92 0.43 14.39
C LEU A 173 -2.21 0.22 15.19
N ASP A 174 -3.37 0.18 14.54
CA ASP A 174 -4.66 -0.12 15.19
C ASP A 174 -4.68 -1.53 15.77
N GLU A 175 -4.16 -2.49 15.03
CA GLU A 175 -4.09 -3.87 15.49
C GLU A 175 -3.07 -4.08 16.59
N PHE A 176 -1.89 -3.48 16.47
CA PHE A 176 -0.93 -3.43 17.57
C PHE A 176 -1.59 -2.84 18.83
N ALA A 177 -2.36 -1.74 18.67
CA ALA A 177 -3.02 -1.09 19.80
C ALA A 177 -4.15 -1.90 20.43
N ARG A 178 -4.77 -2.82 19.67
CA ARG A 178 -5.77 -3.78 20.16
C ARG A 178 -5.12 -4.95 20.88
N ASN A 179 -4.03 -5.49 20.33
CA ASN A 179 -3.37 -6.69 20.85
C ASN A 179 -2.44 -6.39 22.03
N TYR A 180 -1.88 -5.17 22.12
CA TYR A 180 -0.96 -4.76 23.18
C TYR A 180 -1.44 -3.49 23.92
N PRO A 181 -2.62 -3.50 24.55
CA PRO A 181 -3.23 -2.31 25.12
C PRO A 181 -2.47 -1.71 26.30
N THR A 182 -1.56 -2.45 26.93
CA THR A 182 -0.73 -2.03 28.07
C THR A 182 0.69 -1.60 27.66
N HIS A 183 1.02 -1.57 26.37
CA HIS A 183 2.34 -1.17 25.90
C HIS A 183 2.67 0.28 26.32
N LYS A 184 3.92 0.55 26.72
CA LYS A 184 4.35 1.86 27.26
C LYS A 184 4.03 3.05 26.34
N GLU A 185 4.07 2.83 25.02
CA GLU A 185 3.81 3.84 23.99
C GLU A 185 2.38 3.84 23.43
N ILE A 186 1.46 3.06 24.01
CA ILE A 186 0.12 2.83 23.45
C ILE A 186 -0.67 4.11 23.16
N GLY A 187 -0.55 5.12 24.04
CA GLY A 187 -1.20 6.41 23.85
C GLY A 187 -0.70 7.15 22.60
N LYS A 188 0.61 7.10 22.33
CA LYS A 188 1.20 7.71 21.13
C LYS A 188 0.80 6.94 19.86
N ILE A 189 0.80 5.62 19.92
CA ILE A 189 0.39 4.74 18.80
C ILE A 189 -1.05 5.05 18.39
N ARG A 190 -1.98 5.11 19.34
CA ARG A 190 -3.38 5.47 19.08
C ARG A 190 -3.51 6.86 18.47
N LYS A 191 -2.78 7.85 19.00
CA LYS A 191 -2.77 9.21 18.45
C LYS A 191 -2.27 9.24 17.00
N ILE A 192 -1.20 8.52 16.70
CA ILE A 192 -0.66 8.43 15.33
C ILE A 192 -1.67 7.76 14.40
N SER A 193 -2.27 6.64 14.81
CA SER A 193 -3.26 5.95 13.99
C SER A 193 -4.47 6.84 13.68
N LEU A 194 -5.00 7.54 14.70
CA LEU A 194 -6.07 8.53 14.51
C LEU A 194 -5.66 9.67 13.57
N THR A 195 -4.41 10.12 13.65
CA THR A 195 -3.86 11.13 12.75
C THR A 195 -3.81 10.61 11.32
N MET A 196 -3.30 9.40 11.09
CA MET A 196 -3.31 8.77 9.77
C MET A 196 -4.73 8.63 9.21
N LYS A 197 -5.68 8.19 10.04
CA LYS A 197 -7.11 8.12 9.68
C LYS A 197 -7.63 9.49 9.23
N PHE A 198 -7.33 10.57 9.96
CA PHE A 198 -7.70 11.92 9.54
C PHE A 198 -7.14 12.27 8.14
N PHE A 199 -5.85 12.02 7.89
CA PHE A 199 -5.26 12.29 6.57
C PHE A 199 -5.89 11.44 5.46
N ILE A 200 -6.27 10.20 5.75
CA ILE A 200 -7.01 9.32 4.84
C ILE A 200 -8.41 9.88 4.53
N ASP A 201 -9.21 10.15 5.56
CA ASP A 201 -10.60 10.59 5.43
C ASP A 201 -10.71 11.91 4.66
N PHE A 202 -9.78 12.84 4.92
CA PHE A 202 -9.74 14.13 4.27
C PHE A 202 -8.88 14.16 3.00
N LYS A 203 -8.31 13.01 2.58
CA LYS A 203 -7.46 12.86 1.39
C LYS A 203 -6.30 13.87 1.34
N LYS A 204 -5.65 14.09 2.49
CA LYS A 204 -4.55 15.05 2.67
C LYS A 204 -3.20 14.36 2.77
N ASP A 205 -2.16 15.03 2.29
CA ASP A 205 -0.81 14.53 2.46
C ASP A 205 -0.28 14.81 3.88
N LEU A 206 0.44 13.85 4.42
CA LEU A 206 1.09 13.91 5.71
C LEU A 206 2.40 14.68 5.63
N GLY A 207 2.52 15.82 6.30
CA GLY A 207 3.73 16.66 6.24
C GLY A 207 4.94 16.12 7.02
N LYS A 208 6.14 16.64 6.71
CA LYS A 208 7.44 16.28 7.31
C LYS A 208 7.46 16.15 8.84
N ASN A 209 6.78 17.04 9.56
CA ASN A 209 6.76 17.00 11.02
C ASN A 209 6.09 15.73 11.56
N PHE A 210 4.95 15.35 10.96
CA PHE A 210 4.26 14.12 11.32
C PHE A 210 5.03 12.89 10.87
N ILE A 211 5.67 12.92 9.69
CA ILE A 211 6.54 11.82 9.26
C ILE A 211 7.61 11.56 10.32
N LYS A 212 8.26 12.60 10.83
CA LYS A 212 9.27 12.49 11.90
C LYS A 212 8.69 11.96 13.22
N GLU A 213 7.50 12.42 13.62
CA GLU A 213 6.80 11.90 14.82
C GLU A 213 6.56 10.39 14.71
N ILE A 214 6.04 9.95 13.56
CA ILE A 214 5.78 8.54 13.29
C ILE A 214 7.07 7.72 13.27
N THR A 215 8.10 8.18 12.55
CA THR A 215 9.41 7.48 12.53
C THR A 215 9.95 7.30 13.95
N ASN A 216 9.89 8.34 14.78
CA ASN A 216 10.38 8.26 16.15
C ASN A 216 9.58 7.24 16.97
N THR A 217 8.26 7.21 16.85
CA THR A 217 7.45 6.21 17.54
C THR A 217 7.74 4.80 17.04
N ILE A 218 7.87 4.58 15.73
CA ILE A 218 8.18 3.27 15.16
C ILE A 218 9.51 2.73 15.69
N LYS A 219 10.54 3.58 15.79
CA LYS A 219 11.84 3.18 16.37
C LYS A 219 11.75 2.72 17.82
N THR A 220 10.81 3.26 18.60
CA THR A 220 10.60 2.79 19.98
C THR A 220 9.95 1.40 20.05
N LEU A 221 9.33 0.94 18.95
CA LEU A 221 8.76 -0.40 18.82
C LEU A 221 9.82 -1.43 18.39
N GLU A 222 10.96 -1.00 17.84
CA GLU A 222 12.10 -1.87 17.47
C GLU A 222 12.95 -2.32 18.67
N LEU A 223 12.88 -1.59 19.80
CA LEU A 223 13.83 -1.69 20.91
C LEU A 223 13.29 -2.44 22.15
N ASN A 224 12.17 -3.15 22.00
CA ASN A 224 11.52 -3.95 23.04
C ASN A 224 11.21 -5.34 22.52
#